data_AF-A0A0N4ZK81-F1
#
_entry.id   AF-A0A0N4ZK81-F1
#
_cell.length_a   1.000
_cell.length_b   1.000
_cell.length_c   1.000
_cell.angle_alpha   90.00
_cell.angle_beta   90.00
_cell.angle_gamma   90.00
#
_symmetry.space_group_name_H-M   'P 1'
#
loop_
_entity.id
_entity.type
_entity.pdbx_description
1 polymer ?
#
loop_
_entity_poly.entity_id
_entity_poly.type
_entity_poly.pdbx_seq_one_letter_code
_entity_poly.pdbx_strand_id
1 'polypeptide(L)'
;MNVLTTSQLYINEMIRLAGPGMKILLMDKETTSTVSCSFPQSELMQKEVYLFERIDSLNARDTIKYIKAIVFIRPTTRNVQLLIEELQNPRYSQYYIYFSNTIPKTEIKKLAGNDNHEVVRDLHEFFLDSIPLSTNLLTLGMPDCYSIKNGNFELLEDCLNRSIEMITACALSFKRKPIVRYQRNSKNAVRLAEGIDKLKSREEQLFENCNDDILVLIIERSEDSITPLLNQWTYEAMVHELFGINNNRVSLHLKVKDDKGNMKDEVKSFVLNCLQDEFYASNMYLNFGEIGQNIKQLMSEHQEKAKTHQKLDSVQDMKKFIENYPQFKKISGTVSKHVQLVSELSTVVGKEKLMEVSELEQTMFATGDHSSCLESIRKLIQNSSISNLNAVRLVMIYALRFEGHANNALPSLISMLRHRNVEHFYFNALENLLTYGGSSTRQNDLFKKNPSASEMAKRFIKGFKGIENIFTEHDPYILRVLEDVVRGRLTESHFPYIWNNGNFGVNGKRIEGIIVYIIGGATYEESASVNAFNLKRLQNPSYPKVVLASNYVHNTKSFINMLSGKN
;
A
#
# COMPACT_ATOMS: atom_id res chain seq x y z
N MET A 1 -18.02 0.35 2.79
CA MET A 1 -16.65 -0.14 2.59
C MET A 1 -15.72 1.04 2.33
N ASN A 2 -15.35 1.75 3.40
CA ASN A 2 -14.25 2.71 3.43
C ASN A 2 -13.45 2.33 4.66
N VAL A 3 -12.24 1.82 4.47
CA VAL A 3 -11.46 1.22 5.56
C VAL A 3 -10.96 2.27 6.55
N LEU A 4 -10.68 3.47 6.06
CA LEU A 4 -10.20 4.57 6.87
C LEU A 4 -11.30 5.11 7.79
N THR A 5 -12.50 5.33 7.25
CA THR A 5 -13.67 5.71 8.06
C THR A 5 -14.01 4.63 9.09
N THR A 6 -13.99 3.35 8.72
CA THR A 6 -14.23 2.25 9.67
C THR A 6 -13.21 2.25 10.80
N SER A 7 -11.94 2.46 10.49
CA SER A 7 -10.87 2.56 11.49
C SER A 7 -11.10 3.74 12.44
N GLN A 8 -11.52 4.88 11.89
CA GLN A 8 -11.88 6.06 12.67
C GLN A 8 -13.06 5.82 13.62
N LEU A 9 -14.08 5.11 13.16
CA LEU A 9 -15.26 4.78 13.97
C LEU A 9 -14.89 3.89 15.16
N TYR A 10 -14.08 2.84 14.95
CA TYR A 10 -13.62 1.97 16.04
C TYR A 10 -12.82 2.73 17.09
N ILE A 11 -11.81 3.51 16.68
CA ILE A 11 -10.98 4.26 17.63
C ILE A 11 -11.81 5.34 18.37
N ASN A 12 -12.73 6.02 17.67
CA ASN A 12 -13.64 6.96 18.33
C ASN A 12 -14.51 6.26 19.39
N GLU A 13 -14.97 5.05 19.09
CA GLU A 13 -15.75 4.25 20.04
C GLU A 13 -14.92 3.83 21.25
N MET A 14 -13.65 3.45 21.07
CA MET A 14 -12.73 3.17 22.19
C MET A 14 -12.60 4.37 23.14
N ILE A 15 -12.46 5.58 22.56
CA ILE A 15 -12.33 6.82 23.33
C ILE A 15 -13.65 7.18 24.02
N ARG A 16 -14.79 6.98 23.34
CA ARG A 16 -16.12 7.24 23.88
C ARG A 16 -16.42 6.35 25.08
N LEU A 17 -16.13 5.06 24.99
CA LEU A 17 -16.35 4.08 26.06
C LEU A 17 -15.50 4.37 27.31
N ALA A 18 -14.28 4.89 27.14
CA ALA A 18 -13.44 5.32 28.27
C ALA A 18 -14.01 6.53 29.06
N GLY A 19 -15.02 7.20 28.50
CA GLY A 19 -15.67 8.37 29.11
C GLY A 19 -14.78 9.63 29.14
N PRO A 20 -15.23 10.71 29.79
CA PRO A 20 -14.47 11.97 29.85
C PRO A 20 -13.24 11.88 30.75
N GLY A 21 -12.29 12.81 30.56
CA GLY A 21 -11.07 12.96 31.37
C GLY A 21 -9.78 12.59 30.63
N MET A 22 -8.64 12.90 31.26
CA MET A 22 -7.32 12.67 30.68
C MET A 22 -7.06 11.19 30.40
N LYS A 23 -6.71 10.87 29.16
CA LYS A 23 -6.40 9.51 28.70
C LYS A 23 -4.99 9.37 28.16
N ILE A 24 -4.46 8.17 28.30
CA ILE A 24 -3.31 7.65 27.58
C ILE A 24 -3.76 6.56 26.62
N LEU A 25 -3.21 6.54 25.41
CA LEU A 25 -3.38 5.45 24.45
C LEU A 25 -2.13 4.57 24.47
N LEU A 26 -2.26 3.35 25.02
CA LEU A 26 -1.23 2.32 25.05
C LEU A 26 -1.41 1.38 23.85
N MET A 27 -0.37 1.25 23.03
CA MET A 27 -0.40 0.48 21.79
C MET A 27 0.77 -0.49 21.69
N ASP A 28 0.72 -1.39 20.72
CA ASP A 28 1.89 -2.14 20.26
C ASP A 28 2.41 -1.55 18.94
N LYS A 29 3.43 -2.18 18.35
CA LYS A 29 4.02 -1.75 17.08
C LYS A 29 3.00 -1.67 15.92
N GLU A 30 2.15 -2.68 15.78
CA GLU A 30 1.19 -2.78 14.67
C GLU A 30 0.01 -1.82 14.89
N THR A 31 -0.56 -1.77 16.10
CA THR A 31 -1.68 -0.88 16.40
C THR A 31 -1.27 0.59 16.41
N THR A 32 -0.02 0.92 16.75
CA THR A 32 0.53 2.28 16.57
C THR A 32 0.48 2.71 15.11
N SER A 33 0.86 1.82 14.19
CA SER A 33 0.82 2.09 12.75
C SER A 33 -0.62 2.31 12.27
N THR A 34 -1.54 1.49 12.77
CA THR A 34 -2.97 1.57 12.45
C THR A 34 -3.61 2.89 12.91
N VAL A 35 -3.36 3.30 14.16
CA VAL A 35 -3.89 4.56 14.72
C VAL A 35 -3.25 5.77 14.03
N SER A 36 -1.94 5.75 13.79
CA SER A 36 -1.21 6.87 13.17
C SER A 36 -1.63 7.15 11.72
N CYS A 37 -2.12 6.15 10.98
CA CYS A 37 -2.67 6.37 9.64
C CYS A 37 -4.14 6.84 9.69
N SER A 38 -4.86 6.53 10.78
CA SER A 38 -6.30 6.82 10.94
C SER A 38 -6.58 8.22 11.51
N PHE A 39 -5.72 8.72 12.40
CA PHE A 39 -5.92 10.02 13.07
C PHE A 39 -4.66 10.88 13.12
N PRO A 40 -4.81 12.22 13.03
CA PRO A 40 -3.78 13.12 13.51
C PRO A 40 -3.75 13.13 15.03
N GLN A 41 -2.55 13.30 15.59
CA GLN A 41 -2.37 13.45 17.03
C GLN A 41 -3.20 14.61 17.60
N SER A 42 -3.29 15.73 16.89
CA SER A 42 -4.06 16.91 17.32
C SER A 42 -5.55 16.61 17.52
N GLU A 43 -6.14 15.76 16.69
CA GLU A 43 -7.55 15.39 16.83
C GLU A 43 -7.77 14.43 18.01
N LEU A 44 -6.83 13.51 18.27
CA LEU A 44 -6.90 12.65 19.46
C LEU A 44 -6.75 13.47 20.76
N MET A 45 -5.89 14.50 20.76
CA MET A 45 -5.75 15.42 21.88
C MET A 45 -7.02 16.24 22.16
N GLN A 46 -7.76 16.63 21.11
CA GLN A 46 -9.08 17.27 21.27
C GLN A 46 -10.11 16.34 21.93
N LYS A 47 -9.87 15.02 21.90
CA LYS A 47 -10.70 13.99 22.53
C LYS A 47 -10.13 13.53 23.89
N GLU A 48 -9.29 14.38 24.49
CA GLU A 48 -8.64 14.20 25.79
C GLU A 48 -7.61 13.05 25.86
N VAL A 49 -7.14 12.55 24.71
CA VAL A 49 -6.03 11.58 24.62
C VAL A 49 -4.73 12.36 24.46
N TYR A 50 -4.01 12.57 25.56
CA TYR A 50 -2.84 13.45 25.59
C TYR A 50 -1.51 12.70 25.49
N LEU A 51 -1.50 11.44 25.90
CA LEU A 51 -0.29 10.61 25.92
C LEU A 51 -0.45 9.42 24.97
N PHE A 52 0.63 9.08 24.27
CA PHE A 52 0.70 7.99 23.31
C PHE A 52 1.95 7.19 23.60
N GLU A 53 1.78 5.94 24.01
CA GLU A 53 2.90 5.12 24.48
C GLU A 53 2.79 3.70 23.92
N ARG A 54 3.96 3.05 23.84
CA ARG A 54 4.04 1.65 23.43
C ARG A 54 4.19 0.74 24.63
N ILE A 55 3.38 -0.32 24.69
CA ILE A 55 3.43 -1.31 25.76
C ILE A 55 4.73 -2.13 25.74
N ASP A 56 5.33 -2.27 24.55
CA ASP A 56 6.59 -2.95 24.32
C ASP A 56 7.81 -2.00 24.32
N SER A 57 7.62 -0.74 24.75
CA SER A 57 8.71 0.21 24.94
C SER A 57 9.63 -0.22 26.09
N LEU A 58 10.95 -0.13 25.86
CA LEU A 58 11.97 -0.41 26.88
C LEU A 58 12.13 0.74 27.88
N ASN A 59 11.61 1.93 27.57
CA ASN A 59 11.71 3.09 28.44
C ASN A 59 10.74 2.94 29.62
N ALA A 60 11.20 3.34 30.81
CA ALA A 60 10.33 3.40 31.98
C ALA A 60 9.21 4.43 31.74
N ARG A 61 7.96 4.00 31.87
CA ARG A 61 6.78 4.87 31.77
C ARG A 61 6.47 5.52 33.12
N ASP A 62 6.09 6.78 33.16
CA ASP A 62 5.74 7.40 34.44
C ASP A 62 4.46 6.81 35.03
N THR A 63 4.39 6.72 36.36
CA THR A 63 3.17 6.32 37.07
C THR A 63 2.28 7.54 37.26
N ILE A 64 1.11 7.54 36.61
CA ILE A 64 0.19 8.67 36.59
C ILE A 64 -1.22 8.21 36.98
N LYS A 65 -1.48 8.14 38.30
CA LYS A 65 -2.68 7.56 38.91
C LYS A 65 -3.99 8.34 38.70
N TYR A 66 -4.00 9.44 37.94
CA TYR A 66 -5.21 10.19 37.59
C TYR A 66 -5.61 10.05 36.11
N ILE A 67 -4.84 9.29 35.32
CA ILE A 67 -5.08 9.08 33.89
C ILE A 67 -5.76 7.73 33.65
N LYS A 68 -6.68 7.69 32.68
CA LYS A 68 -7.29 6.45 32.17
C LYS A 68 -6.46 5.89 31.01
N ALA A 69 -6.20 4.59 31.01
CA ALA A 69 -5.50 3.92 29.92
C ALA A 69 -6.49 3.27 28.94
N ILE A 70 -6.42 3.67 27.68
CA ILE A 70 -7.02 2.97 26.55
C ILE A 70 -5.91 2.07 25.99
N VAL A 71 -6.06 0.75 26.14
CA VAL A 71 -5.10 -0.22 25.63
C VAL A 71 -5.63 -0.75 24.30
N PHE A 72 -4.93 -0.51 23.19
CA PHE A 72 -5.28 -1.07 21.89
C PHE A 72 -4.11 -1.87 21.34
N ILE A 73 -4.20 -3.19 21.43
CA ILE A 73 -3.08 -4.11 21.10
C ILE A 73 -3.60 -5.33 20.33
N ARG A 74 -2.71 -6.00 19.61
CA ARG A 74 -2.98 -7.31 19.02
C ARG A 74 -3.03 -8.40 20.09
N PRO A 75 -3.88 -9.42 19.94
CA PRO A 75 -4.00 -10.52 20.91
C PRO A 75 -2.86 -11.55 20.80
N THR A 76 -1.61 -11.09 20.72
CA THR A 76 -0.43 -11.96 20.70
C THR A 76 -0.05 -12.39 22.12
N THR A 77 0.55 -13.57 22.27
CA THR A 77 1.04 -14.05 23.58
C THR A 77 2.01 -13.05 24.22
N ARG A 78 2.86 -12.39 23.42
CA ARG A 78 3.78 -11.36 23.91
C ARG A 78 3.05 -10.14 24.46
N ASN A 79 2.06 -9.63 23.73
CA ASN A 79 1.28 -8.47 24.15
C ASN A 79 0.44 -8.76 25.39
N VAL A 80 -0.17 -9.95 25.48
CA VAL A 80 -0.92 -10.38 26.67
C VAL A 80 0.01 -10.44 27.87
N GLN A 81 1.23 -10.99 27.72
CA GLN A 81 2.21 -11.03 28.80
C GLN A 81 2.63 -9.64 29.27
N LEU A 82 2.89 -8.72 28.33
CA LEU A 82 3.21 -7.31 28.64
C LEU A 82 2.05 -6.62 29.38
N LEU A 83 0.81 -6.92 29.00
CA LEU A 83 -0.37 -6.38 29.66
C LEU A 83 -0.55 -6.97 31.07
N ILE A 84 -0.26 -8.26 31.27
CA ILE A 84 -0.24 -8.87 32.60
C ILE A 84 0.77 -8.17 33.50
N GLU A 85 1.99 -7.93 33.01
CA GLU A 85 3.03 -7.20 33.75
C GLU A 85 2.60 -5.77 34.11
N GLU A 86 1.88 -5.10 33.21
CA GLU A 86 1.27 -3.78 33.47
C GLU A 86 0.19 -3.85 34.57
N LEU A 87 -0.73 -4.83 34.52
CA LEU A 87 -1.83 -4.95 35.47
C LEU A 87 -1.39 -5.40 36.87
N GLN A 88 -0.28 -6.13 36.96
CA GLN A 88 0.34 -6.48 38.24
C GLN A 88 0.89 -5.24 38.97
N ASN A 89 1.33 -4.22 38.24
CA ASN A 89 1.86 -2.97 38.79
C ASN A 89 1.28 -1.77 38.03
N PRO A 90 -0.02 -1.48 38.18
CA PRO A 90 -0.74 -0.60 37.27
C PRO A 90 -0.22 0.84 37.38
N ARG A 91 0.22 1.44 36.27
CA ARG A 91 0.70 2.84 36.25
C ARG A 91 -0.44 3.86 36.20
N TYR A 92 -1.60 3.45 35.71
CA TYR A 92 -2.79 4.28 35.48
C TYR A 92 -3.96 3.91 36.40
N SER A 93 -5.02 4.73 36.43
CA SER A 93 -6.15 4.55 37.36
C SER A 93 -7.16 3.50 36.91
N GLN A 94 -7.37 3.40 35.59
CA GLN A 94 -8.38 2.55 34.96
C GLN A 94 -7.85 2.07 33.62
N TYR A 95 -8.20 0.84 33.22
CA TYR A 95 -7.81 0.26 31.94
C TYR A 95 -9.04 -0.15 31.14
N TYR A 96 -9.12 0.32 29.90
CA TYR A 96 -10.09 -0.07 28.89
C TYR A 96 -9.34 -0.83 27.80
N ILE A 97 -9.52 -2.15 27.72
CA ILE A 97 -8.69 -3.04 26.91
C ILE A 97 -9.41 -3.40 25.62
N TYR A 98 -8.75 -3.17 24.49
CA TYR A 98 -9.24 -3.44 23.15
C TYR A 98 -8.23 -4.31 22.40
N PHE A 99 -8.65 -5.52 22.02
CA PHE A 99 -7.86 -6.38 21.15
C PHE A 99 -8.23 -6.14 19.69
N SER A 100 -7.24 -6.07 18.79
CA SER A 100 -7.47 -5.85 17.35
C SER A 100 -8.15 -7.03 16.63
N ASN A 101 -8.19 -8.20 17.27
CA ASN A 101 -8.75 -9.44 16.75
C ASN A 101 -9.24 -10.32 17.92
N THR A 102 -9.78 -11.50 17.61
CA THR A 102 -10.29 -12.45 18.60
C THR A 102 -9.19 -12.90 19.56
N ILE A 103 -9.49 -12.93 20.86
CA ILE A 103 -8.58 -13.39 21.92
C ILE A 103 -9.06 -14.73 22.52
N PRO A 104 -8.18 -15.73 22.70
CA PRO A 104 -8.57 -16.98 23.34
C PRO A 104 -9.06 -16.77 24.79
N LYS A 105 -10.14 -17.47 25.17
CA LYS A 105 -10.70 -17.42 26.53
C LYS A 105 -9.68 -17.77 27.62
N THR A 106 -8.66 -18.56 27.30
CA THR A 106 -7.55 -18.89 28.22
C THR A 106 -6.70 -17.67 28.55
N GLU A 107 -6.42 -16.80 27.57
CA GLU A 107 -5.66 -15.57 27.78
C GLU A 107 -6.48 -14.54 28.58
N ILE A 108 -7.80 -14.46 28.33
CA ILE A 108 -8.70 -13.63 29.15
C ILE A 108 -8.66 -14.06 30.62
N LYS A 109 -8.73 -15.38 30.89
CA LYS A 109 -8.62 -15.90 32.27
C LYS A 109 -7.30 -15.55 32.94
N LYS A 110 -6.19 -15.59 32.19
CA LYS A 110 -4.87 -15.18 32.70
C LYS A 110 -4.84 -13.70 33.06
N LEU A 111 -5.40 -12.83 32.21
CA LEU A 111 -5.51 -11.39 32.49
C LEU A 111 -6.34 -11.14 33.75
N ALA A 112 -7.52 -11.76 33.84
CA ALA A 112 -8.40 -11.62 35.01
C ALA A 112 -7.73 -12.09 36.31
N GLY A 113 -6.97 -13.19 36.28
CA GLY A 113 -6.23 -13.69 37.44
C GLY A 113 -5.03 -12.83 37.87
N ASN A 114 -4.62 -11.84 37.07
CA ASN A 114 -3.48 -10.96 37.37
C ASN A 114 -3.89 -9.49 37.60
N ASP A 115 -5.18 -9.14 37.44
CA ASP A 115 -5.70 -7.81 37.80
C ASP A 115 -5.99 -7.73 39.31
N ASN A 116 -4.94 -7.85 40.12
CA ASN A 116 -5.05 -7.84 41.59
C ASN A 116 -5.55 -6.50 42.16
N HIS A 117 -5.57 -5.45 41.33
CA HIS A 117 -5.96 -4.10 41.72
C HIS A 117 -7.35 -3.70 41.21
N GLU A 118 -8.05 -4.59 40.50
CA GLU A 118 -9.39 -4.38 39.92
C GLU A 118 -9.47 -3.08 39.10
N VAL A 119 -8.42 -2.81 38.31
CA VAL A 119 -8.31 -1.57 37.53
C VAL A 119 -8.91 -1.71 36.13
N VAL A 120 -9.12 -2.92 35.63
CA VAL A 120 -9.76 -3.16 34.33
C VAL A 120 -11.26 -2.83 34.42
N ARG A 121 -11.74 -2.01 33.49
CA ARG A 121 -13.14 -1.59 33.43
C ARG A 121 -13.91 -2.28 32.31
N ASP A 122 -13.31 -2.34 31.13
CA ASP A 122 -13.91 -2.97 29.95
C ASP A 122 -12.86 -3.76 29.17
N LEU A 123 -13.32 -4.82 28.50
CA LEU A 123 -12.53 -5.62 27.57
C LEU A 123 -13.37 -5.90 26.32
N HIS A 124 -12.87 -5.51 25.15
CA HIS A 124 -13.55 -5.68 23.87
C HIS A 124 -12.62 -6.19 22.77
N GLU A 125 -13.21 -6.86 21.78
CA GLU A 125 -12.56 -7.25 20.52
C GLU A 125 -13.03 -6.30 19.42
N PHE A 126 -12.12 -5.44 18.93
CA PHE A 126 -12.39 -4.48 17.87
C PHE A 126 -11.60 -4.91 16.63
N PHE A 127 -12.30 -5.43 15.62
CA PHE A 127 -11.73 -6.01 14.40
C PHE A 127 -11.07 -4.98 13.47
N LEU A 128 -9.96 -4.43 13.95
CA LEU A 128 -9.13 -3.42 13.29
C LEU A 128 -7.68 -3.92 13.31
N ASP A 129 -7.37 -4.90 12.46
CA ASP A 129 -6.12 -5.68 12.51
C ASP A 129 -5.23 -5.49 11.27
N SER A 130 -5.23 -4.27 10.72
CA SER A 130 -4.50 -3.88 9.51
C SER A 130 -4.27 -2.38 9.46
N ILE A 131 -3.30 -1.93 8.66
CA ILE A 131 -2.95 -0.50 8.51
C ILE A 131 -3.75 0.12 7.35
N PRO A 132 -4.65 1.09 7.59
CA PRO A 132 -5.40 1.78 6.55
C PRO A 132 -4.61 2.93 5.94
N LEU A 133 -4.03 2.72 4.76
CA LEU A 133 -3.21 3.74 4.10
C LEU A 133 -4.06 4.78 3.37
N SER A 134 -5.17 4.36 2.76
CA SER A 134 -6.16 5.21 2.09
C SER A 134 -7.59 4.71 2.35
N THR A 135 -8.60 5.35 1.75
CA THR A 135 -10.00 4.94 1.90
C THR A 135 -10.31 3.53 1.36
N ASN A 136 -9.46 3.03 0.46
CA ASN A 136 -9.61 1.77 -0.25
C ASN A 136 -8.35 0.88 -0.22
N LEU A 137 -7.34 1.18 0.60
CA LEU A 137 -6.08 0.44 0.68
C LEU A 137 -5.73 0.03 2.11
N LEU A 138 -5.50 -1.27 2.32
CA LEU A 138 -5.03 -1.89 3.56
C LEU A 138 -3.69 -2.61 3.35
N THR A 139 -2.85 -2.63 4.38
CA THR A 139 -1.61 -3.41 4.40
C THR A 139 -1.34 -4.04 5.77
N LEU A 140 -0.61 -5.15 5.81
CA LEU A 140 -0.01 -5.69 7.03
C LEU A 140 1.32 -5.01 7.39
N GLY A 141 1.98 -4.34 6.44
CA GLY A 141 3.32 -3.80 6.64
C GLY A 141 4.41 -4.88 6.72
N MET A 142 4.20 -6.04 6.10
CA MET A 142 5.10 -7.19 6.07
C MET A 142 5.74 -7.35 4.68
N PRO A 143 6.91 -6.73 4.41
CA PRO A 143 7.56 -6.77 3.10
C PRO A 143 8.00 -8.19 2.72
N ASP A 144 8.51 -8.96 3.67
CA ASP A 144 8.98 -10.32 3.45
C ASP A 144 7.88 -11.31 3.80
N CYS A 145 7.31 -11.92 2.75
CA CYS A 145 6.20 -12.87 2.90
C CYS A 145 6.55 -14.28 2.43
N TYR A 146 7.64 -14.47 1.69
CA TYR A 146 8.01 -15.77 1.14
C TYR A 146 9.28 -16.34 1.76
N SER A 147 9.30 -17.66 1.95
CA SER A 147 10.53 -18.45 1.96
C SER A 147 10.87 -18.84 0.52
N ILE A 148 12.08 -18.53 0.07
CA ILE A 148 12.55 -18.86 -1.28
C ILE A 148 13.48 -20.06 -1.20
N LYS A 149 13.08 -21.21 -1.77
CA LYS A 149 13.89 -22.43 -1.81
C LYS A 149 13.83 -23.07 -3.18
N ASN A 150 14.98 -23.24 -3.83
CA ASN A 150 15.10 -23.83 -5.18
C ASN A 150 14.15 -23.20 -6.20
N GLY A 151 13.99 -21.86 -6.16
CA GLY A 151 13.08 -21.12 -7.05
C GLY A 151 11.58 -21.22 -6.70
N ASN A 152 11.21 -21.95 -5.64
CA ASN A 152 9.84 -21.99 -5.13
C ASN A 152 9.63 -20.90 -4.07
N PHE A 153 8.50 -20.20 -4.18
CA PHE A 153 8.07 -19.15 -3.27
C PHE A 153 6.94 -19.67 -2.38
N GLU A 154 7.28 -20.04 -1.15
CA GLU A 154 6.33 -20.55 -0.17
C GLU A 154 5.95 -19.45 0.81
N LEU A 155 4.65 -19.16 0.95
CA LEU A 155 4.17 -18.16 1.91
C LEU A 155 4.55 -18.58 3.33
N LEU A 156 5.22 -17.69 4.05
CA LEU A 156 5.61 -17.86 5.45
C LEU A 156 4.36 -18.02 6.32
N GLU A 157 4.44 -18.91 7.32
CA GLU A 157 3.29 -19.24 8.17
C GLU A 157 2.77 -18.02 8.95
N ASP A 158 3.67 -17.17 9.43
CA ASP A 158 3.31 -15.92 10.10
C ASP A 158 2.54 -14.99 9.15
N CYS A 159 3.01 -14.84 7.90
CA CYS A 159 2.32 -14.01 6.91
C CYS A 159 0.97 -14.60 6.52
N LEU A 160 0.87 -15.92 6.35
CA LEU A 160 -0.39 -16.62 6.09
C LEU A 160 -1.41 -16.35 7.19
N ASN A 161 -1.04 -16.59 8.46
CA ASN A 161 -1.93 -16.39 9.60
C ASN A 161 -2.36 -14.92 9.74
N ARG A 162 -1.42 -13.98 9.60
CA ARG A 162 -1.74 -12.54 9.60
C ARG A 162 -2.69 -12.14 8.48
N SER A 163 -2.55 -12.73 7.30
CA SER A 163 -3.42 -12.47 6.15
C SER A 163 -4.83 -12.98 6.39
N ILE A 164 -4.98 -14.19 6.94
CA ILE A 164 -6.27 -14.78 7.33
C ILE A 164 -6.97 -13.86 8.35
N GLU A 165 -6.24 -13.46 9.39
CA GLU A 165 -6.72 -12.56 10.46
C GLU A 165 -7.17 -11.21 9.90
N MET A 166 -6.36 -10.57 9.06
CA MET A 166 -6.66 -9.27 8.45
C MET A 166 -7.89 -9.32 7.55
N ILE A 167 -8.00 -10.31 6.66
CA ILE A 167 -9.14 -10.40 5.73
C ILE A 167 -10.44 -10.63 6.52
N THR A 168 -10.39 -11.50 7.52
CA THR A 168 -11.54 -11.83 8.39
C THR A 168 -11.95 -10.61 9.20
N ALA A 169 -10.98 -9.92 9.83
CA ALA A 169 -11.23 -8.68 10.57
C ALA A 169 -11.83 -7.59 9.66
N CYS A 170 -11.31 -7.43 8.43
CA CYS A 170 -11.85 -6.49 7.46
C CYS A 170 -13.31 -6.81 7.10
N ALA A 171 -13.65 -8.08 6.85
CA ALA A 171 -15.02 -8.50 6.56
C ALA A 171 -15.97 -8.21 7.76
N LEU A 172 -15.55 -8.55 8.98
CA LEU A 172 -16.28 -8.27 10.22
C LEU A 172 -16.46 -6.77 10.47
N SER A 173 -15.45 -5.96 10.17
CA SER A 173 -15.49 -4.50 10.28
C SER A 173 -16.59 -3.86 9.40
N PHE A 174 -16.96 -4.54 8.31
CA PHE A 174 -18.06 -4.16 7.43
C PHE A 174 -19.37 -4.90 7.73
N LYS A 175 -19.39 -5.75 8.77
CA LYS A 175 -20.51 -6.64 9.11
C LYS A 175 -20.91 -7.52 7.93
N ARG A 176 -19.92 -8.12 7.25
CA ARG A 176 -20.10 -8.96 6.06
C ARG A 176 -19.48 -10.33 6.23
N LYS A 177 -20.15 -11.36 5.70
CA LYS A 177 -19.68 -12.74 5.63
C LYS A 177 -18.99 -12.97 4.28
N PRO A 178 -17.67 -13.28 4.25
CA PRO A 178 -16.92 -13.34 3.01
C PRO A 178 -17.23 -14.58 2.17
N ILE A 179 -17.52 -14.37 0.90
CA ILE A 179 -17.50 -15.39 -0.15
C ILE A 179 -16.09 -15.39 -0.75
N VAL A 180 -15.38 -16.51 -0.72
CA VAL A 180 -13.96 -16.55 -1.12
C VAL A 180 -13.79 -17.20 -2.49
N ARG A 181 -13.13 -16.48 -3.40
CA ARG A 181 -12.54 -17.04 -4.63
C ARG A 181 -11.04 -16.79 -4.64
N TYR A 182 -10.30 -17.70 -5.25
CA TYR A 182 -8.84 -17.67 -5.23
C TYR A 182 -8.27 -18.09 -6.57
N GLN A 183 -7.08 -17.60 -6.91
CA GLN A 183 -6.36 -18.02 -8.09
C GLN A 183 -5.98 -19.51 -7.99
N ARG A 184 -6.52 -20.35 -8.89
CA ARG A 184 -6.42 -21.81 -8.79
C ARG A 184 -5.00 -22.35 -8.84
N ASN A 185 -4.14 -21.74 -9.65
CA ASN A 185 -2.77 -22.22 -9.87
C ASN A 185 -1.79 -21.80 -8.74
N SER A 186 -2.23 -20.96 -7.81
CA SER A 186 -1.41 -20.54 -6.67
C SER A 186 -1.68 -21.43 -5.46
N LYS A 187 -0.68 -22.22 -5.06
CA LYS A 187 -0.74 -23.01 -3.81
C LYS A 187 -0.90 -22.11 -2.59
N ASN A 188 -0.26 -20.94 -2.59
CA ASN A 188 -0.37 -19.97 -1.50
C ASN A 188 -1.80 -19.39 -1.41
N ALA A 189 -2.43 -19.08 -2.55
CA ALA A 189 -3.82 -18.61 -2.59
C ALA A 189 -4.81 -19.66 -2.10
N VAL A 190 -4.60 -20.94 -2.45
CA VAL A 190 -5.42 -22.06 -1.95
C VAL A 190 -5.31 -22.17 -0.42
N ARG A 191 -4.08 -22.18 0.12
CA ARG A 191 -3.84 -22.25 1.58
C ARG A 191 -4.49 -21.08 2.32
N LEU A 192 -4.38 -19.86 1.78
CA LEU A 192 -5.02 -18.67 2.35
C LEU A 192 -6.54 -18.77 2.30
N ALA A 193 -7.11 -19.22 1.19
CA ALA A 193 -8.56 -19.41 1.05
C ALA A 193 -9.11 -20.44 2.06
N GLU A 194 -8.46 -21.59 2.18
CA GLU A 194 -8.81 -22.62 3.17
C GLU A 194 -8.70 -22.10 4.61
N GLY A 195 -7.66 -21.31 4.90
CA GLY A 195 -7.46 -20.71 6.21
C GLY A 195 -8.57 -19.74 6.60
N ILE A 196 -9.02 -18.89 5.66
CA ILE A 196 -10.16 -17.99 5.85
C ILE A 196 -11.44 -18.78 6.08
N ASP A 197 -11.68 -19.84 5.29
CA ASP A 197 -12.89 -20.66 5.45
C ASP A 197 -12.92 -21.37 6.81
N LYS A 198 -11.79 -21.97 7.22
CA LYS A 198 -11.63 -22.59 8.55
C LYS A 198 -11.86 -21.58 9.68
N LEU A 199 -11.29 -20.38 9.60
CA LEU A 199 -11.48 -19.35 10.63
C LEU A 199 -12.94 -18.89 10.68
N LYS A 200 -13.56 -18.64 9.52
CA LYS A 200 -14.98 -18.27 9.41
C LYS A 200 -15.90 -19.34 10.00
N SER A 201 -15.63 -20.63 9.76
CA SER A 201 -16.40 -21.73 10.34
C SER A 201 -16.18 -21.85 11.86
N ARG A 202 -14.96 -21.61 12.34
CA ARG A 202 -14.66 -21.63 13.77
C ARG A 202 -15.37 -20.51 14.52
N GLU A 203 -15.42 -19.32 13.93
CA GLU A 203 -16.02 -18.12 14.51
C GLU A 203 -17.42 -17.82 13.94
N GLU A 204 -18.21 -18.85 13.63
CA GLU A 204 -19.50 -18.71 12.92
C GLU A 204 -20.45 -17.72 13.62
N GLN A 205 -20.44 -17.68 14.95
CA GLN A 205 -21.25 -16.76 15.77
C GLN A 205 -20.99 -15.29 15.47
N LEU A 206 -19.75 -14.91 15.13
CA LEU A 206 -19.41 -13.53 14.76
C LEU A 206 -20.08 -13.12 13.43
N PHE A 207 -20.44 -14.09 12.59
CA PHE A 207 -21.03 -13.88 11.27
C PHE A 207 -22.54 -14.08 11.19
N GLU A 208 -23.22 -14.50 12.27
CA GLU A 208 -24.67 -14.79 12.27
C GLU A 208 -25.52 -13.62 11.75
N ASN A 209 -25.14 -12.39 12.09
CA ASN A 209 -25.85 -11.16 11.70
C ASN A 209 -25.19 -10.42 10.53
N CYS A 210 -24.28 -11.08 9.80
CA CYS A 210 -23.56 -10.48 8.68
C CYS A 210 -24.22 -10.78 7.33
N ASN A 211 -24.25 -9.79 6.44
CA ASN A 211 -24.70 -10.01 5.06
C ASN A 211 -23.65 -10.77 4.25
N ASP A 212 -24.08 -11.64 3.34
CA ASP A 212 -23.26 -12.46 2.43
C ASP A 212 -23.12 -11.83 1.03
N ASP A 213 -22.83 -10.52 0.97
CA ASP A 213 -22.75 -9.72 -0.27
C ASP A 213 -21.32 -9.22 -0.59
N ILE A 214 -20.29 -9.75 0.09
CA ILE A 214 -18.88 -9.41 -0.11
C ILE A 214 -18.09 -10.58 -0.70
N LEU A 215 -17.34 -10.29 -1.77
CA LEU A 215 -16.44 -11.22 -2.42
C LEU A 215 -14.99 -10.95 -1.99
N VAL A 216 -14.30 -11.97 -1.50
CA VAL A 216 -12.84 -11.96 -1.31
C VAL A 216 -12.21 -12.59 -2.54
N LEU A 217 -11.34 -11.83 -3.22
CA LEU A 217 -10.54 -12.31 -4.36
C LEU A 217 -9.08 -12.40 -3.93
N ILE A 218 -8.54 -13.62 -3.92
CA ILE A 218 -7.13 -13.87 -3.60
C ILE A 218 -6.34 -14.04 -4.90
N ILE A 219 -5.35 -13.18 -5.09
CA ILE A 219 -4.45 -13.15 -6.26
C ILE A 219 -3.01 -13.21 -5.76
N GLU A 220 -2.13 -13.86 -6.50
CA GLU A 220 -0.69 -13.84 -6.21
C GLU A 220 0.03 -12.87 -7.15
N ARG A 221 0.99 -12.10 -6.60
CA ARG A 221 1.78 -11.10 -7.33
C ARG A 221 2.57 -11.69 -8.50
N SER A 222 2.84 -13.00 -8.51
CA SER A 222 3.44 -13.71 -9.64
C SER A 222 2.68 -13.55 -10.95
N GLU A 223 1.34 -13.37 -10.93
CA GLU A 223 0.55 -13.13 -12.15
C GLU A 223 0.88 -11.79 -12.82
N ASP A 224 1.29 -10.80 -12.02
CA ASP A 224 1.60 -9.45 -12.48
C ASP A 224 2.84 -8.90 -11.77
N SER A 225 3.99 -9.40 -12.22
CA SER A 225 5.31 -8.93 -11.79
C SER A 225 5.76 -7.67 -12.53
N ILE A 226 4.97 -7.14 -13.48
CA ILE A 226 5.32 -5.94 -14.25
C ILE A 226 4.91 -4.68 -13.53
N THR A 227 3.67 -4.61 -13.01
CA THR A 227 3.18 -3.45 -12.26
C THR A 227 4.18 -2.91 -11.22
N PRO A 228 4.76 -3.71 -10.30
CA PRO A 228 5.73 -3.20 -9.32
C PRO A 228 7.08 -2.79 -9.91
N LEU A 229 7.37 -3.15 -11.17
CA LEU A 229 8.62 -2.80 -11.87
C LEU A 229 8.51 -1.51 -12.68
N LEU A 230 7.33 -0.93 -12.92
CA LEU A 230 7.21 0.25 -13.79
C LEU A 230 7.51 1.55 -13.04
N ASN A 231 8.13 2.52 -13.72
CA ASN A 231 8.10 3.90 -13.26
C ASN A 231 6.65 4.39 -13.16
N GLN A 232 6.39 5.20 -12.13
CA GLN A 232 5.04 5.67 -11.80
C GLN A 232 4.93 7.17 -12.01
N TRP A 233 3.78 7.61 -12.54
CA TRP A 233 3.55 9.01 -12.91
C TRP A 233 2.34 9.66 -12.25
N THR A 234 1.61 8.92 -11.40
CA THR A 234 0.61 9.51 -10.51
C THR A 234 1.26 9.97 -9.20
N TYR A 235 0.74 11.00 -8.56
CA TYR A 235 1.47 11.67 -7.47
C TYR A 235 1.94 10.73 -6.36
N GLU A 236 1.02 9.98 -5.75
CA GLU A 236 1.30 9.08 -4.64
C GLU A 236 2.25 7.95 -5.06
N ALA A 237 1.97 7.32 -6.20
CA ALA A 237 2.77 6.21 -6.71
C ALA A 237 4.19 6.66 -7.05
N MET A 238 4.35 7.85 -7.65
CA MET A 238 5.65 8.43 -8.00
C MET A 238 6.46 8.80 -6.75
N VAL A 239 5.83 9.37 -5.72
CA VAL A 239 6.49 9.64 -4.43
C VAL A 239 6.96 8.33 -3.79
N HIS A 240 6.12 7.30 -3.76
CA HIS A 240 6.49 5.99 -3.21
C HIS A 240 7.60 5.32 -4.02
N GLU A 241 7.57 5.43 -5.34
CA GLU A 241 8.57 4.87 -6.24
C GLU A 241 9.95 5.48 -6.01
N LEU A 242 10.04 6.82 -5.95
CA LEU A 242 11.33 7.51 -5.86
C LEU A 242 11.85 7.71 -4.43
N PHE A 243 10.96 7.93 -3.46
CA PHE A 243 11.35 8.27 -2.08
C PHE A 243 10.89 7.26 -1.04
N GLY A 244 9.93 6.41 -1.37
CA GLY A 244 9.29 5.52 -0.42
C GLY A 244 8.27 6.26 0.46
N ILE A 245 7.17 5.57 0.74
CA ILE A 245 6.15 5.98 1.71
C ILE A 245 6.04 4.86 2.72
N ASN A 246 6.19 5.20 4.00
CA ASN A 246 6.04 4.27 5.11
C ASN A 246 5.00 4.84 6.08
N ASN A 247 3.85 4.16 6.24
CA ASN A 247 2.73 4.61 7.08
C ASN A 247 2.39 6.09 6.84
N ASN A 248 2.15 6.46 5.58
CA ASN A 248 1.83 7.83 5.14
C ASN A 248 2.92 8.88 5.44
N ARG A 249 4.17 8.46 5.71
CA ARG A 249 5.33 9.33 5.88
C ARG A 249 6.35 9.14 4.78
N VAL A 250 6.89 10.24 4.29
CA VAL A 250 8.00 10.28 3.33
C VAL A 250 9.15 11.09 3.91
N SER A 251 10.37 10.62 3.74
CA SER A 251 11.59 11.30 4.21
C SER A 251 12.48 11.62 3.02
N LEU A 252 12.77 12.91 2.82
CA LEU A 252 13.68 13.39 1.79
C LEU A 252 15.06 13.63 2.39
N HIS A 253 16.08 13.09 1.74
CA HIS A 253 17.48 13.35 2.05
C HIS A 253 17.98 14.50 1.17
N LEU A 254 18.01 15.70 1.74
CA LEU A 254 18.34 16.94 1.03
C LEU A 254 19.75 17.38 1.38
N LYS A 255 20.48 17.93 0.41
CA LYS A 255 21.73 18.63 0.67
C LYS A 255 21.46 20.12 0.80
N VAL A 256 21.74 20.69 1.95
CA VAL A 256 21.47 22.09 2.27
C VAL A 256 22.77 22.77 2.71
N LYS A 257 22.95 24.04 2.37
CA LYS A 257 24.09 24.82 2.85
C LYS A 257 23.86 25.26 4.29
N ASP A 258 24.86 25.05 5.15
CA ASP A 258 24.87 25.63 6.50
C ASP A 258 25.18 27.14 6.44
N ASP A 259 25.10 27.81 7.59
CA ASP A 259 25.38 29.25 7.74
C ASP A 259 26.83 29.63 7.35
N LYS A 260 27.72 28.64 7.21
CA LYS A 260 29.12 28.78 6.81
C LYS A 260 29.35 28.42 5.33
N GLY A 261 28.29 28.08 4.59
CA GLY A 261 28.34 27.70 3.17
C GLY A 261 28.73 26.25 2.89
N ASN A 262 28.92 25.41 3.90
CA ASN A 262 29.22 23.99 3.74
C ASN A 262 27.97 23.17 3.44
N MET A 263 28.09 22.15 2.62
CA MET A 263 26.99 21.23 2.33
C MET A 263 26.78 20.26 3.49
N LYS A 264 25.57 20.26 4.06
CA LYS A 264 25.13 19.34 5.11
C LYS A 264 23.94 18.52 4.60
N ASP A 265 23.92 17.24 4.96
CA ASP A 265 22.76 16.38 4.75
C ASP A 265 21.67 16.71 5.79
N GLU A 266 20.49 17.06 5.32
CA GLU A 266 19.29 17.33 6.13
C GLU A 266 18.20 16.33 5.72
N VAL A 267 17.61 15.63 6.71
CA VAL A 267 16.46 14.75 6.48
C VAL A 267 15.19 15.50 6.82
N LYS A 268 14.35 15.77 5.81
CA LYS A 268 13.01 16.36 6.00
C LYS A 268 11.94 15.31 5.84
N SER A 269 11.09 15.17 6.85
CA SER A 269 9.98 14.21 6.83
C SER A 269 8.64 14.92 6.66
N PHE A 270 7.79 14.37 5.80
CA PHE A 270 6.45 14.88 5.51
C PHE A 270 5.41 13.80 5.73
N VAL A 271 4.21 14.21 6.17
CA VAL A 271 3.04 13.33 6.25
C VAL A 271 2.14 13.60 5.05
N LEU A 272 1.77 12.53 4.35
CA LEU A 272 0.88 12.50 3.19
C LEU A 272 -0.39 11.73 3.57
N ASN A 273 -1.41 12.44 4.02
CA ASN A 273 -2.68 11.84 4.45
C ASN A 273 -3.85 12.61 3.83
N CYS A 274 -4.70 11.91 3.07
CA CYS A 274 -5.85 12.49 2.37
C CYS A 274 -6.93 13.08 3.30
N LEU A 275 -6.95 12.74 4.59
CA LEU A 275 -7.92 13.31 5.54
C LEU A 275 -7.53 14.69 6.07
N GLN A 276 -6.23 14.99 6.07
CA GLN A 276 -5.67 16.18 6.72
C GLN A 276 -5.15 17.19 5.71
N ASP A 277 -5.06 16.77 4.45
CA ASP A 277 -4.47 17.54 3.38
C ASP A 277 -5.36 17.48 2.14
N GLU A 278 -6.17 18.52 1.98
CA GLU A 278 -7.11 18.67 0.86
C GLU A 278 -6.39 18.74 -0.49
N PHE A 279 -5.20 19.35 -0.52
CA PHE A 279 -4.38 19.40 -1.72
C PHE A 279 -3.93 18.00 -2.10
N TYR A 280 -3.37 17.24 -1.15
CA TYR A 280 -2.98 15.85 -1.40
C TYR A 280 -4.19 15.00 -1.82
N ALA A 281 -5.31 15.07 -1.11
CA ALA A 281 -6.52 14.31 -1.41
C ALA A 281 -7.01 14.51 -2.85
N SER A 282 -6.95 15.75 -3.34
CA SER A 282 -7.39 16.12 -4.69
C SER A 282 -6.39 15.77 -5.79
N ASN A 283 -5.10 15.60 -5.43
CA ASN A 283 -4.00 15.43 -6.39
C ASN A 283 -3.32 14.07 -6.34
N MET A 284 -3.55 13.23 -5.33
CA MET A 284 -2.78 11.99 -5.08
C MET A 284 -2.80 11.01 -6.26
N TYR A 285 -3.86 11.01 -7.06
CA TYR A 285 -4.03 10.15 -8.24
C TYR A 285 -3.87 10.87 -9.59
N LEU A 286 -3.59 12.17 -9.58
CA LEU A 286 -3.36 12.94 -10.81
C LEU A 286 -1.96 12.70 -11.36
N ASN A 287 -1.79 12.91 -12.66
CA ASN A 287 -0.50 12.71 -13.32
C ASN A 287 0.49 13.84 -13.02
N PHE A 288 1.79 13.56 -13.21
CA PHE A 288 2.89 14.49 -12.91
C PHE A 288 2.75 15.88 -13.55
N GLY A 289 2.23 15.95 -14.78
CA GLY A 289 1.97 17.23 -15.47
C GLY A 289 0.85 18.04 -14.81
N GLU A 290 -0.27 17.39 -14.48
CA GLU A 290 -1.41 18.02 -13.80
C GLU A 290 -1.03 18.55 -12.41
N ILE A 291 -0.23 17.81 -11.64
CA ILE A 291 0.21 18.26 -10.31
C ILE A 291 1.05 19.54 -10.42
N GLY A 292 1.94 19.63 -11.42
CA GLY A 292 2.73 20.83 -11.66
C GLY A 292 1.87 22.07 -11.90
N GLN A 293 0.79 21.93 -12.68
CA GLN A 293 -0.18 23.00 -12.93
C GLN A 293 -0.95 23.37 -11.67
N ASN A 294 -1.43 22.38 -10.91
CA ASN A 294 -2.20 22.59 -9.68
C ASN A 294 -1.36 23.24 -8.58
N ILE A 295 -0.06 22.91 -8.46
CA ILE A 295 0.86 23.60 -7.55
C ILE A 295 1.05 25.05 -7.97
N LYS A 296 1.20 25.32 -9.27
CA LYS A 296 1.33 26.69 -9.78
C LYS A 296 0.09 27.51 -9.43
N GLN A 297 -1.11 26.95 -9.64
CA GLN A 297 -2.36 27.60 -9.27
C GLN A 297 -2.42 27.87 -7.76
N LEU A 298 -2.15 26.86 -6.93
CA LEU A 298 -2.12 27.01 -5.47
C LEU A 298 -1.14 28.11 -5.04
N MET A 299 0.03 28.17 -5.67
CA MET A 299 1.05 29.19 -5.39
C MET A 299 0.55 30.59 -5.76
N SER A 300 -0.08 30.75 -6.94
CA SER A 300 -0.64 32.03 -7.39
C SER A 300 -1.74 32.55 -6.45
N GLU A 301 -2.65 31.69 -6.00
CA GLU A 301 -3.69 32.06 -5.02
C GLU A 301 -3.09 32.55 -3.69
N HIS A 302 -1.98 31.97 -3.25
CA HIS A 302 -1.28 32.42 -2.06
C HIS A 302 -0.43 33.68 -2.27
N GLN A 303 0.14 33.88 -3.47
CA GLN A 303 0.85 35.12 -3.84
C GLN A 303 -0.09 36.33 -3.84
N GLU A 304 -1.31 36.17 -4.37
CA GLU A 304 -2.35 37.19 -4.34
C GLU A 304 -2.72 37.58 -2.90
N LYS A 305 -2.96 36.58 -2.04
CA LYS A 305 -3.22 36.79 -0.61
C LYS A 305 -2.06 37.50 0.11
N ALA A 306 -0.83 37.19 -0.28
CA ALA A 306 0.38 37.79 0.28
C ALA A 306 0.77 39.14 -0.36
N LYS A 307 0.01 39.64 -1.35
CA LYS A 307 0.30 40.87 -2.12
C LYS A 307 1.72 40.89 -2.71
N THR A 308 2.20 39.75 -3.19
CA THR A 308 3.51 39.63 -3.85
C THR A 308 3.33 39.25 -5.31
N HIS A 309 3.97 39.98 -6.23
CA HIS A 309 3.80 39.81 -7.68
C HIS A 309 5.09 39.39 -8.38
N GLN A 310 5.72 38.30 -7.91
CA GLN A 310 6.83 37.68 -8.64
C GLN A 310 6.31 36.66 -9.64
N LYS A 311 6.84 36.69 -10.85
CA LYS A 311 6.53 35.70 -11.89
C LYS A 311 7.23 34.38 -11.56
N LEU A 312 6.45 33.32 -11.36
CA LEU A 312 6.94 31.97 -11.07
C LEU A 312 6.57 31.04 -12.23
N ASP A 313 7.55 30.72 -13.07
CA ASP A 313 7.32 29.94 -14.28
C ASP A 313 7.61 28.44 -14.08
N SER A 314 8.52 28.07 -13.16
CA SER A 314 8.87 26.68 -12.84
C SER A 314 8.68 26.30 -11.36
N VAL A 315 8.62 25.00 -11.06
CA VAL A 315 8.58 24.49 -9.66
C VAL A 315 9.85 24.85 -8.89
N GLN A 316 10.99 24.92 -9.58
CA GLN A 316 12.25 25.37 -9.00
C GLN A 316 12.20 26.85 -8.61
N ASP A 317 11.53 27.71 -9.39
CA ASP A 317 11.32 29.12 -9.03
C ASP A 317 10.41 29.22 -7.80
N MET A 318 9.34 28.41 -7.75
CA MET A 318 8.45 28.33 -6.59
C MET A 318 9.20 27.91 -5.32
N LYS A 319 10.11 26.93 -5.41
CA LYS A 319 10.95 26.52 -4.28
C LYS A 319 11.85 27.65 -3.80
N LYS A 320 12.57 28.32 -4.71
CA LYS A 320 13.44 29.47 -4.38
C LYS A 320 12.64 30.62 -3.75
N PHE A 321 11.43 30.87 -4.24
CA PHE A 321 10.54 31.85 -3.66
C PHE A 321 10.23 31.53 -2.19
N ILE A 322 9.85 30.28 -1.88
CA ILE A 322 9.54 29.87 -0.50
C ILE A 322 10.78 29.98 0.41
N GLU A 323 11.97 29.67 -0.11
CA GLU A 323 13.24 29.80 0.63
C GLU A 323 13.58 31.28 0.92
N ASN A 324 13.36 32.18 -0.04
CA ASN A 324 13.65 33.61 0.08
C ASN A 324 12.61 34.38 0.91
N TYR A 325 11.41 33.83 1.11
CA TYR A 325 10.33 34.47 1.87
C TYR A 325 9.85 33.56 3.02
N PRO A 326 10.59 33.45 4.13
CA PRO A 326 10.25 32.56 5.26
C PRO A 326 8.89 32.84 5.90
N GLN A 327 8.39 34.08 5.83
CA GLN A 327 7.02 34.40 6.25
C GLN A 327 5.97 33.59 5.49
N PHE A 328 6.22 33.23 4.23
CA PHE A 328 5.32 32.41 3.41
C PHE A 328 5.27 30.96 3.90
N LYS A 329 6.42 30.43 4.36
CA LYS A 329 6.51 29.12 5.01
C LYS A 329 5.69 29.06 6.30
N LYS A 330 5.58 30.18 7.02
CA LYS A 330 4.71 30.32 8.21
C LYS A 330 3.22 30.42 7.85
N ILE A 331 2.88 30.89 6.65
CA ILE A 331 1.50 31.10 6.19
C ILE A 331 0.89 29.83 5.57
N SER A 332 1.67 28.97 4.90
CA SER A 332 1.14 27.72 4.32
C SER A 332 2.15 26.57 4.35
N GLY A 333 2.05 25.73 5.38
CA GLY A 333 2.84 24.50 5.49
C GLY A 333 2.55 23.49 4.36
N THR A 334 1.30 23.45 3.87
CA THR A 334 0.86 22.59 2.76
C THR A 334 1.56 22.96 1.45
N VAL A 335 1.60 24.25 1.09
CA VAL A 335 2.30 24.71 -0.12
C VAL A 335 3.78 24.37 -0.06
N SER A 336 4.45 24.68 1.06
CA SER A 336 5.87 24.38 1.23
C SER A 336 6.18 22.89 1.10
N LYS A 337 5.33 22.02 1.68
CA LYS A 337 5.46 20.57 1.58
C LYS A 337 5.38 20.08 0.13
N HIS A 338 4.33 20.45 -0.60
CA HIS A 338 4.10 19.92 -1.95
C HIS A 338 5.06 20.50 -2.99
N VAL A 339 5.40 21.79 -2.89
CA VAL A 339 6.44 22.41 -3.74
C VAL A 339 7.78 21.71 -3.52
N GLN A 340 8.16 21.41 -2.28
CA GLN A 340 9.40 20.69 -1.98
C GLN A 340 9.40 19.28 -2.58
N LEU A 341 8.33 18.51 -2.38
CA LEU A 341 8.21 17.15 -2.92
C LEU A 341 8.28 17.14 -4.44
N VAL A 342 7.49 17.97 -5.12
CA VAL A 342 7.45 18.00 -6.59
C VAL A 342 8.73 18.56 -7.19
N SER A 343 9.38 19.52 -6.53
CA SER A 343 10.72 19.98 -6.94
C SER A 343 11.75 18.86 -6.88
N GLU A 344 11.69 18.01 -5.86
CA GLU A 344 12.62 16.88 -5.72
C GLU A 344 12.31 15.80 -6.76
N LEU A 345 11.03 15.47 -6.98
CA LEU A 345 10.60 14.57 -8.06
C LEU A 345 11.15 15.02 -9.42
N SER A 346 10.97 16.30 -9.77
CA SER A 346 11.48 16.88 -11.01
C SER A 346 13.01 16.78 -11.13
N THR A 347 13.72 16.95 -10.02
CA THR A 347 15.18 16.84 -9.97
C THR A 347 15.63 15.41 -10.28
N VAL A 348 15.01 14.41 -9.66
CA VAL A 348 15.33 12.99 -9.90
C VAL A 348 14.96 12.57 -11.32
N VAL A 349 13.79 12.97 -11.82
CA VAL A 349 13.34 12.70 -13.20
C VAL A 349 14.35 13.19 -14.22
N GLY A 350 14.83 14.44 -14.09
CA GLY A 350 15.82 15.00 -15.00
C GLY A 350 17.19 14.34 -14.86
N LYS A 351 17.65 14.11 -13.62
CA LYS A 351 18.97 13.53 -13.34
C LYS A 351 19.11 12.11 -13.87
N GLU A 352 18.08 11.28 -13.67
CA GLU A 352 18.09 9.87 -14.07
C GLU A 352 17.40 9.61 -15.41
N LYS A 353 17.02 10.68 -16.15
CA LYS A 353 16.33 10.60 -17.44
C LYS A 353 15.13 9.66 -17.44
N LEU A 354 14.32 9.74 -16.38
CA LEU A 354 13.23 8.79 -16.14
C LEU A 354 12.16 8.80 -17.23
N MET A 355 12.04 9.89 -17.99
CA MET A 355 11.16 9.96 -19.17
C MET A 355 11.58 8.94 -20.23
N GLU A 356 12.88 8.90 -20.60
CA GLU A 356 13.43 7.96 -21.60
C GLU A 356 13.33 6.50 -21.10
N VAL A 357 13.59 6.29 -19.80
CA VAL A 357 13.50 4.96 -19.17
C VAL A 357 12.05 4.48 -19.21
N SER A 358 11.10 5.32 -18.77
CA SER A 358 9.69 4.95 -18.69
C SER A 358 9.04 4.75 -20.06
N GLU A 359 9.40 5.54 -21.07
CA GLU A 359 8.94 5.32 -22.44
C GLU A 359 9.31 3.91 -22.94
N LEU A 360 10.54 3.47 -22.67
CA LEU A 360 11.00 2.13 -23.04
C LEU A 360 10.29 1.03 -22.25
N GLU A 361 10.02 1.24 -20.96
CA GLU A 361 9.23 0.32 -20.13
C GLU A 361 7.83 0.11 -20.71
N GLN A 362 7.13 1.20 -21.05
CA GLN A 362 5.78 1.15 -21.64
C GLN A 362 5.81 0.51 -23.03
N THR A 363 6.81 0.85 -23.85
CA THR A 363 7.03 0.25 -25.17
C THR A 363 7.21 -1.27 -25.06
N MET A 364 8.03 -1.75 -24.12
CA MET A 364 8.20 -3.20 -23.89
C MET A 364 6.90 -3.87 -23.44
N PHE A 365 6.09 -3.20 -22.63
CA PHE A 365 4.81 -3.75 -22.18
C PHE A 365 3.75 -3.79 -23.28
N ALA A 366 3.62 -2.74 -24.08
CA ALA A 366 2.50 -2.56 -25.02
C ALA A 366 2.70 -3.29 -26.36
N THR A 367 3.57 -2.78 -27.24
CA THR A 367 3.69 -3.27 -28.64
C THR A 367 5.11 -3.28 -29.19
N GLY A 368 6.14 -3.07 -28.37
CA GLY A 368 7.53 -2.93 -28.80
C GLY A 368 8.08 -4.16 -29.54
N ASP A 369 8.72 -3.91 -30.69
CA ASP A 369 9.51 -4.92 -31.38
C ASP A 369 10.77 -5.28 -30.59
N HIS A 370 11.14 -6.56 -30.59
CA HIS A 370 12.27 -7.08 -29.83
C HIS A 370 13.59 -6.36 -30.17
N SER A 371 13.86 -6.13 -31.45
CA SER A 371 15.15 -5.58 -31.90
C SER A 371 15.31 -4.12 -31.47
N SER A 372 14.24 -3.33 -31.67
CA SER A 372 14.20 -1.93 -31.24
C SER A 372 14.29 -1.77 -29.72
N CYS A 373 13.55 -2.58 -28.96
CA CYS A 373 13.64 -2.56 -27.51
C CYS A 373 15.05 -2.92 -27.04
N LEU A 374 15.65 -3.98 -27.61
CA LEU A 374 16.99 -4.42 -27.25
C LEU A 374 18.06 -3.35 -27.49
N GLU A 375 18.00 -2.63 -28.62
CA GLU A 375 18.91 -1.53 -28.92
C GLU A 375 18.78 -0.38 -27.90
N SER A 376 17.55 0.04 -27.61
CA SER A 376 17.27 1.09 -26.63
C SER A 376 17.73 0.70 -25.21
N ILE A 377 17.53 -0.55 -24.80
CA ILE A 377 18.02 -1.05 -23.51
C ILE A 377 19.55 -0.94 -23.45
N ARG A 378 20.26 -1.38 -24.49
CA ARG A 378 21.73 -1.34 -24.53
C ARG A 378 22.25 0.09 -24.37
N LYS A 379 21.62 1.04 -25.06
CA LYS A 379 21.96 2.47 -24.97
C LYS A 379 21.76 3.01 -23.54
N LEU A 380 20.62 2.70 -22.90
CA LEU A 380 20.33 3.17 -21.54
C LEU A 380 21.22 2.50 -20.48
N ILE A 381 21.54 1.21 -20.61
CA ILE A 381 22.45 0.49 -19.70
C ILE A 381 23.89 1.01 -19.80
N GLN A 382 24.30 1.62 -20.91
CA GLN A 382 25.64 2.24 -21.03
C GLN A 382 25.68 3.68 -20.48
N ASN A 383 24.54 4.34 -20.36
CA ASN A 383 24.47 5.72 -19.92
C ASN A 383 24.68 5.83 -18.39
N SER A 384 25.76 6.48 -17.96
CA SER A 384 26.16 6.61 -16.55
C SER A 384 25.19 7.44 -15.69
N SER A 385 24.31 8.26 -16.29
CA SER A 385 23.30 9.04 -15.56
C SER A 385 22.14 8.18 -15.03
N ILE A 386 21.89 7.01 -15.63
CA ILE A 386 20.84 6.09 -15.20
C ILE A 386 21.27 5.38 -13.90
N SER A 387 20.40 5.19 -12.92
CA SER A 387 20.78 4.41 -11.73
C SER A 387 20.92 2.91 -12.04
N ASN A 388 21.67 2.20 -11.20
CA ASN A 388 21.75 0.73 -11.30
C ASN A 388 20.38 0.07 -11.13
N LEU A 389 19.51 0.64 -10.27
CA LEU A 389 18.13 0.18 -10.10
C LEU A 389 17.34 0.24 -11.42
N ASN A 390 17.39 1.38 -12.12
CA ASN A 390 16.70 1.56 -13.39
C ASN A 390 17.28 0.67 -14.51
N ALA A 391 18.61 0.48 -14.54
CA ALA A 391 19.23 -0.45 -15.48
C ALA A 391 18.77 -1.90 -15.25
N VAL A 392 18.74 -2.35 -13.99
CA VAL A 392 18.25 -3.70 -13.62
C VAL A 392 16.77 -3.86 -13.95
N ARG A 393 15.94 -2.87 -13.61
CA ARG A 393 14.51 -2.86 -13.95
C ARG A 393 14.26 -3.10 -15.43
N LEU A 394 14.96 -2.38 -16.31
CA LEU A 394 14.80 -2.55 -17.77
C LEU A 394 15.11 -3.99 -18.20
N VAL A 395 16.16 -4.59 -17.63
CA VAL A 395 16.52 -5.99 -17.92
C VAL A 395 15.49 -6.97 -17.34
N MET A 396 14.92 -6.70 -16.16
CA MET A 396 13.86 -7.52 -15.57
C MET A 396 12.57 -7.50 -16.42
N ILE A 397 12.16 -6.33 -16.90
CA ILE A 397 11.00 -6.21 -17.81
C ILE A 397 11.28 -6.93 -19.13
N TYR A 398 12.49 -6.75 -19.70
CA TYR A 398 12.92 -7.49 -20.89
C TYR A 398 12.86 -9.00 -20.68
N ALA A 399 13.36 -9.50 -19.55
CA ALA A 399 13.40 -10.91 -19.22
C ALA A 399 11.98 -11.50 -19.22
N LEU A 400 11.01 -10.83 -18.60
CA LEU A 400 9.60 -11.25 -18.59
C LEU A 400 8.94 -11.15 -19.97
N ARG A 401 9.23 -10.10 -20.74
CA ARG A 401 8.57 -9.84 -22.03
C ARG A 401 9.04 -10.75 -23.16
N PHE A 402 10.34 -11.06 -23.17
CA PHE A 402 11.03 -11.72 -24.28
C PHE A 402 11.67 -13.05 -23.90
N GLU A 403 11.31 -13.64 -22.75
CA GLU A 403 11.80 -14.96 -22.28
C GLU A 403 11.79 -16.04 -23.36
N GLY A 404 10.69 -16.13 -24.13
CA GLY A 404 10.50 -17.12 -25.21
C GLY A 404 10.87 -16.64 -26.61
N HIS A 405 11.54 -15.48 -26.76
CA HIS A 405 11.93 -14.97 -28.06
C HIS A 405 13.15 -15.73 -28.61
N ALA A 406 13.17 -16.04 -29.91
CA ALA A 406 14.26 -16.83 -30.52
C ALA A 406 15.64 -16.17 -30.36
N ASN A 407 15.69 -14.84 -30.42
CA ASN A 407 16.90 -14.04 -30.23
C ASN A 407 16.99 -13.48 -28.79
N ASN A 408 16.64 -14.26 -27.78
CA ASN A 408 16.70 -13.80 -26.39
C ASN A 408 18.15 -13.40 -26.01
N ALA A 409 18.35 -12.12 -25.72
CA ALA A 409 19.65 -11.53 -25.43
C ALA A 409 19.90 -11.32 -23.92
N LEU A 410 19.09 -11.95 -23.06
CA LEU A 410 19.20 -11.81 -21.60
C LEU A 410 20.62 -12.08 -21.05
N PRO A 411 21.37 -13.12 -21.48
CA PRO A 411 22.74 -13.33 -21.01
C PRO A 411 23.69 -12.16 -21.33
N SER A 412 23.52 -11.55 -22.51
CA SER A 412 24.30 -10.38 -22.93
C SER A 412 23.97 -9.16 -22.07
N LEU A 413 22.68 -8.91 -21.80
CA LEU A 413 22.23 -7.82 -20.92
C LEU A 413 22.73 -7.99 -19.48
N ILE A 414 22.71 -9.22 -18.95
CA ILE A 414 23.30 -9.53 -17.64
C ILE A 414 24.80 -9.21 -17.61
N SER A 415 25.55 -9.54 -18.67
CA SER A 415 26.98 -9.17 -18.76
C SER A 415 27.17 -7.66 -18.73
N MET A 416 26.31 -6.89 -19.41
CA MET A 416 26.37 -5.42 -19.37
C MET A 416 26.11 -4.87 -17.97
N LEU A 417 25.17 -5.45 -17.22
CA LEU A 417 24.94 -5.08 -15.81
C LEU A 417 26.17 -5.39 -14.94
N ARG A 418 26.87 -6.51 -15.18
CA ARG A 418 28.12 -6.83 -14.48
C ARG A 418 29.21 -5.78 -14.76
N HIS A 419 29.37 -5.36 -16.01
CA HIS A 419 30.31 -4.29 -16.37
C HIS A 419 29.97 -2.93 -15.73
N ARG A 420 28.70 -2.72 -15.37
CA ARG A 420 28.22 -1.53 -14.66
C ARG A 420 28.44 -1.59 -13.13
N ASN A 421 29.07 -2.65 -12.62
CA ASN A 421 29.27 -2.90 -11.19
C ASN A 421 27.95 -2.89 -10.39
N VAL A 422 26.89 -3.47 -10.96
CA VAL A 422 25.62 -3.71 -10.25
C VAL A 422 25.87 -4.69 -9.09
N GLU A 423 25.24 -4.43 -7.93
CA GLU A 423 25.40 -5.26 -6.74
C GLU A 423 24.89 -6.69 -6.95
N HIS A 424 25.53 -7.68 -6.31
CA HIS A 424 25.27 -9.09 -6.57
C HIS A 424 23.80 -9.51 -6.34
N PHE A 425 23.14 -8.91 -5.34
CA PHE A 425 21.77 -9.26 -4.97
C PHE A 425 20.74 -8.99 -6.09
N TYR A 426 21.00 -8.05 -7.00
CA TYR A 426 20.13 -7.80 -8.15
C TYR A 426 20.12 -8.98 -9.13
N PHE A 427 21.23 -9.70 -9.25
CA PHE A 427 21.29 -10.88 -10.12
C PHE A 427 20.49 -12.04 -9.54
N ASN A 428 20.53 -12.23 -8.21
CA ASN A 428 19.67 -13.21 -7.54
C ASN A 428 18.18 -12.87 -7.74
N ALA A 429 17.81 -11.60 -7.61
CA ALA A 429 16.44 -11.15 -7.86
C ALA A 429 16.00 -11.41 -9.32
N LEU A 430 16.89 -11.21 -10.29
CA LEU A 430 16.62 -11.46 -11.72
C LEU A 430 16.43 -12.95 -12.02
N GLU A 431 17.24 -13.82 -11.43
CA GLU A 431 17.09 -15.27 -11.56
C GLU A 431 15.75 -15.74 -10.96
N ASN A 432 15.47 -15.28 -9.74
CA ASN A 432 14.23 -15.59 -9.03
C ASN A 432 12.98 -14.97 -9.70
N LEU A 433 13.11 -13.88 -10.47
CA LEU A 433 11.99 -13.27 -11.18
C LEU A 433 11.38 -14.22 -12.21
N LEU A 434 12.20 -14.95 -12.97
CA LEU A 434 11.71 -15.83 -14.03
C LEU A 434 11.01 -17.06 -13.46
N THR A 435 11.46 -17.58 -12.32
CA THR A 435 10.74 -18.67 -11.62
C THR A 435 9.46 -18.15 -10.95
N TYR A 436 9.50 -16.93 -10.42
CA TYR A 436 8.36 -16.29 -9.77
C TYR A 436 7.23 -15.94 -10.73
N GLY A 437 7.52 -15.17 -11.78
CA GLY A 437 6.53 -14.53 -12.66
C GLY A 437 6.76 -14.78 -14.14
N GLY A 438 7.57 -15.77 -14.52
CA GLY A 438 7.77 -16.17 -15.92
C GLY A 438 6.53 -16.80 -16.56
N SER A 439 6.55 -16.96 -17.88
CA SER A 439 5.44 -17.49 -18.70
C SER A 439 4.99 -18.89 -18.30
N SER A 440 5.88 -19.71 -17.74
CA SER A 440 5.55 -21.05 -17.25
C SER A 440 4.74 -21.04 -15.95
N THR A 441 4.85 -19.97 -15.16
CA THR A 441 4.19 -19.85 -13.86
C THR A 441 2.87 -19.09 -13.98
N ARG A 442 2.84 -18.07 -14.85
CA ARG A 442 1.64 -17.23 -15.08
C ARG A 442 0.54 -18.02 -15.78
N GLN A 443 -0.70 -17.80 -15.33
CA GLN A 443 -1.86 -18.39 -15.98
C GLN A 443 -2.30 -17.60 -17.23
N ASN A 444 -2.13 -16.28 -17.20
CA ASN A 444 -2.61 -15.38 -18.25
C ASN A 444 -1.47 -14.75 -19.05
N ASP A 445 -1.77 -14.39 -20.31
CA ASP A 445 -0.88 -13.56 -21.10
C ASP A 445 -0.90 -12.11 -20.55
N LEU A 446 0.05 -11.80 -19.67
CA LEU A 446 0.21 -10.46 -19.07
C LEU A 446 0.36 -9.39 -20.16
N PHE A 447 1.16 -9.69 -21.18
CA PHE A 447 1.55 -8.79 -22.27
C PHE A 447 0.57 -8.79 -23.45
N LYS A 448 -0.46 -9.64 -23.42
CA LYS A 448 -1.54 -9.76 -24.41
C LYS A 448 -1.05 -9.54 -25.85
N LYS A 449 -0.49 -10.58 -26.47
CA LYS A 449 0.03 -10.52 -27.85
C LYS A 449 -0.98 -10.01 -28.91
N ASN A 450 -2.30 -10.08 -28.63
CA ASN A 450 -3.38 -9.59 -29.50
C ASN A 450 -4.55 -9.00 -28.67
N PRO A 451 -4.65 -7.68 -28.44
CA PRO A 451 -5.81 -7.07 -27.80
C PRO A 451 -7.05 -7.13 -28.70
N SER A 452 -8.23 -7.39 -28.13
CA SER A 452 -9.50 -7.41 -28.89
C SER A 452 -9.94 -6.00 -29.31
N ALA A 453 -10.76 -5.89 -30.36
CA ALA A 453 -11.28 -4.60 -30.86
C ALA A 453 -12.04 -3.79 -29.79
N SER A 454 -12.74 -4.47 -28.86
CA SER A 454 -13.42 -3.82 -27.73
C SER A 454 -12.45 -3.30 -26.66
N GLU A 455 -11.28 -3.92 -26.50
CA GLU A 455 -10.25 -3.48 -25.56
C GLU A 455 -9.44 -2.31 -26.12
N MET A 456 -9.17 -2.32 -27.43
CA MET A 456 -8.63 -1.14 -28.12
C MET A 456 -9.58 0.05 -27.98
N ALA A 457 -10.88 -0.12 -28.19
CA ALA A 457 -11.88 0.93 -27.98
C ALA A 457 -11.94 1.43 -26.51
N LYS A 458 -11.65 0.59 -25.52
CA LYS A 458 -11.55 1.02 -24.11
C LYS A 458 -10.27 1.77 -23.79
N ARG A 459 -9.14 1.42 -24.43
CA ARG A 459 -7.91 2.23 -24.36
C ARG A 459 -8.17 3.64 -24.91
N PHE A 460 -8.99 3.77 -25.97
CA PHE A 460 -9.49 5.06 -26.45
C PHE A 460 -10.41 5.77 -25.43
N ILE A 461 -11.27 5.06 -24.70
CA ILE A 461 -12.16 5.66 -23.68
C ILE A 461 -11.40 6.09 -22.41
N LYS A 462 -10.22 5.51 -22.11
CA LYS A 462 -9.33 5.98 -21.02
C LYS A 462 -8.87 7.44 -21.21
N GLY A 463 -9.06 8.01 -22.39
CA GLY A 463 -8.98 9.45 -22.65
C GLY A 463 -10.11 10.29 -22.03
N PHE A 464 -10.56 10.01 -20.81
CA PHE A 464 -11.56 10.86 -20.13
C PHE A 464 -11.05 12.28 -19.77
N LYS A 465 -9.85 12.66 -20.24
CA LYS A 465 -9.37 14.05 -20.39
C LYS A 465 -8.60 14.33 -21.70
N GLY A 466 -8.69 13.46 -22.72
CA GLY A 466 -8.24 13.79 -24.08
C GLY A 466 -6.72 13.96 -24.32
N ILE A 467 -5.85 13.47 -23.42
CA ILE A 467 -4.39 13.45 -23.65
C ILE A 467 -3.92 12.01 -23.51
N GLU A 468 -3.63 11.36 -24.64
CA GLU A 468 -2.89 10.09 -24.66
C GLU A 468 -1.51 10.35 -24.03
N ASN A 469 -1.21 9.61 -22.96
CA ASN A 469 0.06 9.72 -22.27
C ASN A 469 0.82 8.40 -22.44
N ILE A 470 1.87 8.45 -23.27
CA ILE A 470 2.78 7.32 -23.58
C ILE A 470 3.35 6.71 -22.28
N PHE A 471 3.44 7.50 -21.21
CA PHE A 471 3.96 7.07 -19.91
C PHE A 471 2.96 6.26 -19.06
N THR A 472 1.71 6.09 -19.49
CA THR A 472 0.63 5.42 -18.73
C THR A 472 -0.23 4.49 -19.59
N GLU A 473 0.36 3.77 -20.53
CA GLU A 473 -0.36 2.80 -21.38
C GLU A 473 -0.67 1.47 -20.66
N HIS A 474 0.12 1.15 -19.64
CA HIS A 474 -0.04 -0.03 -18.80
C HIS A 474 -1.35 0.00 -17.99
N ASP A 475 -1.99 -1.17 -17.91
CA ASP A 475 -3.16 -1.42 -17.07
C ASP A 475 -2.85 -2.59 -16.12
N PRO A 476 -2.85 -2.37 -14.79
CA PRO A 476 -2.64 -3.44 -13.83
C PRO A 476 -3.62 -4.60 -14.01
N TYR A 477 -3.15 -5.83 -13.85
CA TYR A 477 -3.94 -7.04 -14.08
C TYR A 477 -5.24 -7.08 -13.27
N ILE A 478 -5.22 -6.57 -12.03
CA ILE A 478 -6.38 -6.50 -11.13
C ILE A 478 -7.60 -5.82 -11.78
N LEU A 479 -7.41 -4.80 -12.63
CA LEU A 479 -8.54 -4.14 -13.30
C LEU A 479 -9.28 -5.08 -14.23
N ARG A 480 -8.56 -5.97 -14.91
CA ARG A 480 -9.15 -6.99 -15.79
C ARG A 480 -10.00 -7.96 -14.98
N VAL A 481 -9.44 -8.45 -13.87
CA VAL A 481 -10.15 -9.36 -12.94
C VAL A 481 -11.42 -8.70 -12.39
N LEU A 482 -11.35 -7.45 -11.95
CA LEU A 482 -12.50 -6.72 -11.42
C LEU A 482 -13.59 -6.49 -12.48
N GLU A 483 -13.21 -6.14 -13.71
CA GLU A 483 -14.16 -6.01 -14.83
C GLU A 483 -14.83 -7.35 -15.17
N ASP A 484 -14.08 -8.46 -15.15
CA ASP A 484 -14.63 -9.79 -15.38
C ASP A 484 -15.58 -10.23 -14.27
N VAL A 485 -15.36 -9.82 -13.02
CA VAL A 485 -16.32 -10.02 -11.92
C VAL A 485 -17.62 -9.27 -12.20
N VAL A 486 -17.55 -7.98 -12.51
CA VAL A 486 -18.74 -7.16 -12.79
C VAL A 486 -19.53 -7.69 -13.99
N ARG A 487 -18.84 -8.24 -14.99
CA ARG A 487 -19.45 -8.78 -16.21
C ARG A 487 -19.90 -10.24 -16.08
N GLY A 488 -19.66 -10.89 -14.94
CA GLY A 488 -19.93 -12.32 -14.75
C GLY A 488 -19.08 -13.23 -15.64
N ARG A 489 -17.90 -12.78 -16.07
CA ARG A 489 -16.96 -13.51 -16.95
C ARG A 489 -15.80 -14.15 -16.20
N LEU A 490 -15.65 -13.87 -14.91
CA LEU A 490 -14.60 -14.50 -14.10
C LEU A 490 -14.92 -15.99 -13.91
N THR A 491 -14.19 -16.85 -14.61
CA THR A 491 -14.46 -18.30 -14.67
C THR A 491 -14.02 -19.05 -13.41
N GLU A 492 -14.72 -20.14 -13.07
CA GLU A 492 -14.35 -21.03 -11.95
C GLU A 492 -13.15 -21.94 -12.25
N SER A 493 -12.78 -22.10 -13.52
CA SER A 493 -11.56 -22.80 -13.90
C SER A 493 -10.31 -22.03 -13.45
N HIS A 494 -10.36 -20.70 -13.49
CA HIS A 494 -9.25 -19.83 -13.08
C HIS A 494 -9.39 -19.36 -11.63
N PHE A 495 -10.63 -19.03 -11.21
CA PHE A 495 -10.94 -18.53 -9.88
C PHE A 495 -12.09 -19.31 -9.24
N PRO A 496 -11.90 -20.56 -8.77
CA PRO A 496 -12.94 -21.32 -8.10
C PRO A 496 -13.36 -20.70 -6.76
N TYR A 497 -14.53 -21.12 -6.27
CA TYR A 497 -14.98 -20.86 -4.90
C TYR A 497 -14.39 -21.90 -3.93
N ILE A 498 -14.12 -21.51 -2.68
CA ILE A 498 -13.54 -22.43 -1.68
C ILE A 498 -14.50 -23.55 -1.22
N TRP A 499 -15.82 -23.34 -1.32
CA TRP A 499 -16.82 -24.30 -0.90
C TRP A 499 -17.66 -24.77 -2.09
N ASN A 500 -17.50 -26.02 -2.49
CA ASN A 500 -18.11 -26.60 -3.68
C ASN A 500 -19.10 -27.72 -3.32
N ASN A 501 -20.14 -27.41 -2.52
CA ASN A 501 -21.29 -28.31 -2.30
C ASN A 501 -22.53 -27.85 -3.09
N GLY A 502 -22.34 -27.55 -4.38
CA GLY A 502 -23.41 -27.48 -5.38
C GLY A 502 -24.47 -26.39 -5.24
N ASN A 503 -24.42 -25.54 -4.21
CA ASN A 503 -25.44 -24.51 -3.94
C ASN A 503 -24.84 -23.17 -3.47
N PHE A 504 -23.71 -22.74 -4.02
CA PHE A 504 -23.20 -21.38 -3.81
C PHE A 504 -22.45 -20.85 -5.03
N GLY A 505 -23.20 -20.23 -5.94
CA GLY A 505 -22.78 -18.98 -6.55
C GLY A 505 -23.32 -17.83 -5.71
N VAL A 506 -23.12 -16.59 -6.14
CA VAL A 506 -24.02 -15.52 -5.68
C VAL A 506 -25.43 -15.99 -6.06
N ASN A 507 -26.26 -16.46 -5.11
CA ASN A 507 -27.57 -17.09 -5.34
C ASN A 507 -28.56 -16.10 -5.98
N GLY A 508 -28.28 -15.67 -7.22
CA GLY A 508 -28.79 -14.43 -7.81
C GLY A 508 -28.45 -13.15 -7.04
N LYS A 509 -27.78 -13.24 -5.88
CA LYS A 509 -27.45 -12.08 -5.04
C LYS A 509 -26.46 -11.19 -5.77
N ARG A 510 -26.53 -9.89 -5.52
CA ARG A 510 -25.61 -8.92 -6.07
C ARG A 510 -24.44 -8.75 -5.12
N ILE A 511 -23.22 -8.83 -5.65
CA ILE A 511 -22.01 -8.47 -4.89
C ILE A 511 -22.02 -6.95 -4.72
N GLU A 512 -22.09 -6.48 -3.47
CA GLU A 512 -22.01 -5.05 -3.14
C GLU A 512 -20.56 -4.62 -2.86
N GLY A 513 -19.71 -5.58 -2.51
CA GLY A 513 -18.35 -5.36 -2.05
C GLY A 513 -17.33 -6.38 -2.55
N ILE A 514 -16.12 -5.94 -2.84
CA ILE A 514 -14.98 -6.81 -3.14
C ILE A 514 -13.80 -6.43 -2.24
N ILE A 515 -13.20 -7.42 -1.59
CA ILE A 515 -11.88 -7.31 -0.97
C ILE A 515 -10.92 -8.06 -1.87
N VAL A 516 -10.02 -7.36 -2.55
CA VAL A 516 -8.94 -8.00 -3.31
C VAL A 516 -7.72 -8.10 -2.42
N TYR A 517 -7.27 -9.31 -2.13
CA TYR A 517 -6.04 -9.57 -1.40
C TYR A 517 -4.94 -10.02 -2.36
N ILE A 518 -3.84 -9.27 -2.44
CA ILE A 518 -2.67 -9.65 -3.23
C ILE A 518 -1.56 -10.21 -2.33
N ILE A 519 -1.29 -11.51 -2.47
CA ILE A 519 -0.15 -12.18 -1.84
C ILE A 519 1.13 -11.76 -2.57
N GLY A 520 2.18 -11.35 -1.86
CA GLY A 520 3.39 -10.78 -2.46
C GLY A 520 3.31 -9.28 -2.69
N GLY A 521 2.32 -8.62 -2.08
CA GLY A 521 2.20 -7.17 -2.00
C GLY A 521 1.40 -6.53 -3.14
N ALA A 522 0.78 -5.40 -2.83
CA ALA A 522 0.10 -4.49 -3.76
C ALA A 522 1.03 -3.36 -4.22
N THR A 523 0.56 -2.49 -5.10
CA THR A 523 1.25 -1.27 -5.54
C THR A 523 0.33 -0.05 -5.44
N TYR A 524 0.90 1.14 -5.43
CA TYR A 524 0.10 2.37 -5.50
C TYR A 524 -0.55 2.59 -6.87
N GLU A 525 -0.02 2.00 -7.94
CA GLU A 525 -0.69 1.99 -9.26
C GLU A 525 -2.02 1.23 -9.21
N GLU A 526 -2.03 0.06 -8.56
CA GLU A 526 -3.24 -0.72 -8.35
C GLU A 526 -4.20 -0.02 -7.39
N SER A 527 -3.68 0.64 -6.35
CA SER A 527 -4.50 1.46 -5.45
C SER A 527 -5.23 2.57 -6.20
N ALA A 528 -4.52 3.31 -7.06
CA ALA A 528 -5.09 4.35 -7.91
C ALA A 528 -6.12 3.77 -8.90
N SER A 529 -5.81 2.63 -9.48
CA SER A 529 -6.70 1.89 -10.38
C SER A 529 -7.99 1.43 -9.69
N VAL A 530 -7.89 0.92 -8.46
CA VAL A 530 -9.04 0.54 -7.63
C VAL A 530 -9.86 1.76 -7.24
N ASN A 531 -9.23 2.89 -6.93
CA ASN A 531 -9.95 4.14 -6.68
C ASN A 531 -10.72 4.60 -7.93
N ALA A 532 -10.09 4.60 -9.10
CA ALA A 532 -10.75 4.91 -10.36
C ALA A 532 -11.92 3.95 -10.67
N PHE A 533 -11.76 2.66 -10.37
CA PHE A 533 -12.83 1.67 -10.47
C PHE A 533 -13.99 1.99 -9.52
N ASN A 534 -13.71 2.34 -8.26
CA ASN A 534 -14.72 2.72 -7.28
C ASN A 534 -15.53 3.95 -7.70
N LEU A 535 -14.89 4.92 -8.37
CA LEU A 535 -15.57 6.12 -8.89
C LEU A 535 -16.60 5.78 -9.98
N LYS A 536 -16.45 4.67 -10.72
CA LYS A 536 -17.48 4.23 -11.69
C LYS A 536 -18.82 3.97 -11.03
N ARG A 537 -18.86 3.65 -9.73
CA ARG A 537 -20.10 3.47 -8.97
C ARG A 537 -20.95 4.74 -8.93
N LEU A 538 -20.34 5.92 -9.01
CA LEU A 538 -21.07 7.20 -9.06
C LEU A 538 -21.92 7.32 -10.34
N GLN A 539 -21.46 6.71 -11.44
CA GLN A 539 -22.14 6.71 -12.73
C GLN A 539 -23.07 5.50 -12.88
N ASN A 540 -22.63 4.34 -12.39
CA ASN A 540 -23.40 3.11 -12.42
C ASN A 540 -23.36 2.43 -11.04
N PRO A 541 -24.43 2.54 -10.23
CA PRO A 541 -24.49 1.92 -8.91
C PRO A 541 -24.21 0.42 -8.92
N SER A 542 -24.40 -0.29 -10.04
CA SER A 542 -24.15 -1.73 -10.19
C SER A 542 -22.72 -2.15 -9.87
N TYR A 543 -21.76 -1.24 -10.01
CA TYR A 543 -20.35 -1.52 -9.67
C TYR A 543 -20.18 -1.71 -8.15
N PRO A 544 -19.56 -2.81 -7.69
CA PRO A 544 -19.30 -3.04 -6.27
C PRO A 544 -18.22 -2.07 -5.75
N LYS A 545 -18.24 -1.81 -4.44
CA LYS A 545 -17.13 -1.11 -3.79
C LYS A 545 -15.96 -2.06 -3.58
N VAL A 546 -14.75 -1.62 -3.89
CA VAL A 546 -13.54 -2.44 -3.85
C VAL A 546 -12.56 -1.89 -2.80
N VAL A 547 -12.04 -2.79 -1.98
CA VAL A 547 -10.91 -2.55 -1.08
C VAL A 547 -9.74 -3.40 -1.57
N LEU A 548 -8.58 -2.77 -1.75
CA LEU A 548 -7.32 -3.43 -2.04
C LEU A 548 -6.60 -3.70 -0.72
N ALA A 549 -6.09 -4.92 -0.59
CA ALA A 549 -5.46 -5.44 0.60
C ALA A 549 -4.23 -6.26 0.21
N SER A 550 -3.20 -6.25 1.04
CA SER A 550 -1.98 -7.03 0.80
C SER A 550 -1.11 -7.16 2.05
N ASN A 551 -0.08 -8.00 1.99
CA ASN A 551 0.93 -8.05 3.04
C ASN A 551 1.81 -6.78 3.08
N TYR A 552 2.09 -6.19 1.91
CA TYR A 552 2.91 -4.99 1.78
C TYR A 552 2.48 -4.15 0.57
N VAL A 553 2.94 -2.91 0.47
CA VAL A 553 2.79 -2.07 -0.73
C VAL A 553 4.18 -1.81 -1.28
N HIS A 554 4.46 -2.37 -2.45
CA HIS A 554 5.77 -2.33 -3.08
C HIS A 554 5.94 -1.14 -4.02
N ASN A 555 7.13 -0.55 -3.96
CA ASN A 555 7.83 0.07 -5.10
C ASN A 555 8.81 -0.94 -5.73
N THR A 556 9.44 -0.58 -6.84
CA THR A 556 10.41 -1.48 -7.51
C THR A 556 11.53 -1.93 -6.59
N LYS A 557 12.11 -1.04 -5.79
CA LYS A 557 13.22 -1.39 -4.89
C LYS A 557 12.81 -2.49 -3.90
N SER A 558 11.67 -2.32 -3.23
CA SER A 558 11.17 -3.30 -2.25
C SER A 558 10.74 -4.62 -2.91
N PHE A 559 10.18 -4.57 -4.13
CA PHE A 559 9.82 -5.78 -4.89
C PHE A 559 11.06 -6.58 -5.29
N ILE A 560 12.11 -5.90 -5.79
CA ILE A 560 13.40 -6.54 -6.09
C ILE A 560 14.04 -7.13 -4.83
N ASN A 561 13.96 -6.43 -3.70
CA ASN A 561 14.46 -6.95 -2.42
C ASN A 561 13.74 -8.24 -2.02
N MET A 562 12.40 -8.28 -2.13
CA MET A 562 11.61 -9.49 -1.86
C MET A 562 12.07 -10.66 -2.74
N LEU A 563 12.28 -10.41 -4.05
CA LEU A 563 12.78 -11.44 -4.97
C LEU A 563 14.21 -11.87 -4.69
N SER A 564 15.05 -11.00 -4.11
CA SER A 564 16.45 -11.30 -3.84
C SER A 564 16.66 -12.30 -2.69
N GLY A 565 15.65 -12.52 -1.84
CA GLY A 565 15.74 -13.42 -0.69
C GLY A 565 16.69 -12.93 0.41
N LYS A 566 16.94 -11.60 0.49
CA LYS A 566 17.63 -11.01 1.64
C LYS A 566 16.77 -11.20 2.90
N ASN A 567 17.21 -12.12 3.76
CA ASN A 567 16.91 -12.06 5.19
C ASN A 567 17.91 -11.13 5.88
#